data_AF-A0A971GIY4-F1
#
_entry.id   AF-A0A971GIY4-F1
#
_cell.length_a   1.000
_cell.length_b   1.000
_cell.length_c   1.000
_cell.angle_alpha   90.00
_cell.angle_beta   90.00
_cell.angle_gamma   90.00
#
_symmetry.space_group_name_H-M   'P 1'
#
loop_
_entity.id
_entity.type
_entity.pdbx_description
1 polymer ?
#
loop_
_entity_poly.entity_id
_entity_poly.type
_entity_poly.pdbx_seq_one_letter_code
_entity_poly.pdbx_strand_id
1 'polypeptide(L)'
;MPATMTRDEQKVLLAMCRYVINSDGIITEDEIGKLHEIISKAGLRDYDELFNEVDGEISSTDDLKIKIDSLKTSRNRKKIIQYCIQLSRMDSFITYDEVDIIVYAADAWDVNLKELMNKG
;
A
#
# COMPACT_ATOMS: atom_id res chain seq x y z
N MET A 1 11.69 -19.99 -1.30
CA MET A 1 11.38 -19.16 -2.48
C MET A 1 10.90 -17.80 -1.98
N PRO A 2 11.33 -16.67 -2.58
CA PRO A 2 10.69 -15.40 -2.25
C PRO A 2 9.21 -15.53 -2.64
N ALA A 3 8.32 -15.30 -1.69
CA ALA A 3 6.89 -15.42 -1.95
C ALA A 3 6.50 -14.29 -2.92
N THR A 4 6.17 -14.64 -4.15
CA THR A 4 5.54 -13.71 -5.10
C THR A 4 4.19 -13.30 -4.50
N MET A 5 3.85 -12.02 -4.58
CA MET A 5 2.55 -11.56 -4.09
C MET A 5 1.41 -12.17 -4.91
N THR A 6 0.33 -12.55 -4.24
CA THR A 6 -0.93 -12.94 -4.91
C THR A 6 -1.59 -11.71 -5.54
N ARG A 7 -2.55 -11.92 -6.45
CA ARG A 7 -3.29 -10.80 -7.06
C ARG A 7 -4.01 -9.95 -6.01
N ASP A 8 -4.59 -10.57 -4.98
CA ASP A 8 -5.24 -9.83 -3.88
C ASP A 8 -4.24 -9.02 -3.05
N GLU A 9 -3.05 -9.56 -2.78
CA GLU A 9 -1.97 -8.84 -2.10
C GLU A 9 -1.47 -7.65 -2.93
N GLN A 10 -1.39 -7.82 -4.25
CA GLN A 10 -1.03 -6.75 -5.19
C GLN A 10 -2.10 -5.65 -5.21
N LYS A 11 -3.39 -6.02 -5.23
CA LYS A 11 -4.51 -5.07 -5.14
C LYS A 11 -4.46 -4.25 -3.86
N VAL A 12 -4.27 -4.92 -2.72
CA VAL A 12 -4.20 -4.24 -1.42
C VAL A 12 -2.98 -3.31 -1.36
N LEU A 13 -1.82 -3.75 -1.83
CA LEU A 13 -0.64 -2.89 -1.92
C LEU A 13 -0.94 -1.62 -2.75
N LEU A 14 -1.46 -1.79 -3.97
CA LEU A 14 -1.75 -0.67 -4.86
C LEU A 14 -2.77 0.29 -4.24
N ALA A 15 -3.86 -0.25 -3.66
CA ALA A 15 -4.90 0.56 -3.03
C ALA A 15 -4.39 1.32 -1.80
N MET A 16 -3.57 0.70 -0.96
CA MET A 16 -2.91 1.38 0.17
C MET A 16 -1.96 2.48 -0.33
N CYS A 17 -1.15 2.20 -1.34
CA CYS A 17 -0.25 3.20 -1.92
C CYS A 17 -1.02 4.38 -2.52
N ARG A 18 -2.13 4.14 -3.23
CA ARG A 18 -3.02 5.18 -3.75
C ARG A 18 -3.60 6.04 -2.62
N TYR A 19 -4.00 5.42 -1.50
CA TYR A 19 -4.52 6.16 -0.35
C TYR A 19 -3.47 7.09 0.26
N VAL A 20 -2.23 6.60 0.40
CA VAL A 20 -1.11 7.36 0.97
C VAL A 20 -0.76 8.60 0.13
N ILE A 21 -0.89 8.53 -1.19
CA ILE A 21 -0.56 9.66 -2.11
C ILE A 21 -1.76 10.52 -2.51
N ASN A 22 -2.97 10.21 -2.03
CA ASN A 22 -4.21 10.91 -2.43
C ASN A 22 -4.96 11.48 -1.21
N SER A 23 -4.28 11.63 -0.08
CA SER A 23 -4.83 12.20 1.14
C SER A 23 -5.24 13.66 0.99
N ASP A 24 -4.52 14.42 0.17
CA ASP A 24 -4.78 15.84 -0.10
C ASP A 24 -5.81 16.04 -1.23
N GLY A 25 -6.25 14.94 -1.86
CA GLY A 25 -7.23 14.92 -2.95
C GLY A 25 -6.67 15.33 -4.32
N ILE A 26 -5.35 15.54 -4.45
CA ILE A 26 -4.70 15.91 -5.72
C ILE A 26 -3.49 15.02 -5.97
N ILE A 27 -3.62 14.07 -6.89
CA ILE A 27 -2.48 13.26 -7.33
C ILE A 27 -1.64 14.02 -8.36
N THR A 28 -0.39 14.29 -8.04
CA THR A 28 0.61 14.94 -8.90
C THR A 28 1.39 13.94 -9.78
N GLU A 29 2.03 14.43 -10.85
CA GLU A 29 2.88 13.59 -11.70
C GLU A 29 4.07 12.99 -10.93
N ASP A 30 4.62 13.73 -9.97
CA ASP A 30 5.71 13.26 -9.12
C ASP A 30 5.28 12.08 -8.24
N GLU A 31 4.07 12.13 -7.68
CA GLU A 31 3.51 11.03 -6.87
C GLU A 31 3.20 9.80 -7.71
N ILE A 32 2.71 9.99 -8.93
CA ILE A 32 2.55 8.90 -9.90
C ILE A 32 3.91 8.24 -10.19
N GLY A 33 4.96 9.04 -10.37
CA GLY A 33 6.33 8.54 -10.54
C GLY A 33 6.81 7.70 -9.36
N LYS A 34 6.62 8.18 -8.13
CA LYS A 34 6.98 7.45 -6.89
C LYS A 34 6.16 6.15 -6.75
N LEU A 35 4.88 6.18 -7.08
CA LEU A 35 4.02 5.00 -7.10
C LEU A 35 4.57 3.95 -8.06
N HIS A 36 4.86 4.32 -9.32
CA HIS A 36 5.43 3.41 -10.30
C HIS A 36 6.76 2.79 -9.84
N GLU A 37 7.61 3.56 -9.16
CA GLU A 37 8.86 3.04 -8.58
C GLU A 37 8.59 1.94 -7.55
N ILE A 38 7.61 2.14 -6.65
CA ILE A 38 7.23 1.15 -5.64
C ILE A 38 6.61 -0.09 -6.27
N ILE A 39 5.69 0.08 -7.22
CA ILE A 39 5.05 -1.03 -7.95
C ILE A 39 6.10 -1.87 -8.69
N SER A 40 7.04 -1.21 -9.36
CA SER A 40 8.16 -1.87 -10.04
C SER A 40 9.06 -2.64 -9.06
N LYS A 41 9.45 -2.03 -7.93
CA LYS A 41 10.23 -2.69 -6.86
C LYS A 41 9.51 -3.89 -6.23
N ALA A 42 8.18 -3.83 -6.16
CA ALA A 42 7.35 -4.91 -5.68
C ALA A 42 7.15 -6.03 -6.71
N GLY A 43 7.60 -5.82 -7.96
CA GLY A 43 7.55 -6.80 -9.04
C GLY A 43 6.15 -6.98 -9.61
N LEU A 44 5.28 -5.98 -9.46
CA LEU A 44 3.93 -6.02 -9.99
C LEU A 44 4.01 -5.82 -11.50
N ARG A 45 3.52 -6.82 -12.23
CA ARG A 45 3.33 -6.75 -13.68
C ARG A 45 1.91 -6.26 -13.94
N ASP A 46 1.71 -5.60 -15.09
CA ASP A 46 0.40 -5.18 -15.57
C ASP A 46 -0.28 -4.14 -14.65
N TYR A 47 0.45 -3.08 -14.32
CA TYR A 47 -0.02 -1.98 -13.46
C TYR A 47 -1.36 -1.41 -13.91
N ASP A 48 -1.53 -1.15 -15.22
CA ASP A 48 -2.76 -0.52 -15.73
C ASP A 48 -4.00 -1.40 -15.51
N GLU A 49 -3.87 -2.72 -15.71
CA GLU A 49 -4.95 -3.67 -15.45
C GLU A 49 -5.27 -3.72 -13.96
N LEU A 50 -4.24 -3.84 -13.11
CA LEU A 50 -4.43 -3.87 -11.68
C LEU A 50 -5.03 -2.58 -11.13
N PHE A 51 -4.64 -1.43 -11.69
CA PHE A 51 -5.19 -0.14 -11.34
C PHE A 51 -6.67 -0.07 -11.66
N ASN A 52 -7.08 -0.51 -12.86
CA ASN A 52 -8.49 -0.58 -13.24
C ASN A 52 -9.29 -1.53 -12.34
N GLU A 53 -8.72 -2.68 -11.97
CA GLU A 53 -9.36 -3.61 -11.03
C GLU A 53 -9.54 -2.97 -9.64
N VAL A 54 -8.50 -2.30 -9.13
CA VAL A 54 -8.54 -1.62 -7.84
C VAL A 54 -9.55 -0.47 -7.86
N ASP A 55 -9.58 0.34 -8.92
CA ASP A 55 -10.51 1.46 -9.04
C ASP A 55 -11.98 0.99 -9.13
N GLY A 56 -12.22 -0.16 -9.76
CA GLY A 56 -13.56 -0.77 -9.82
C GLY A 56 -14.00 -1.51 -8.54
N GLU A 57 -13.06 -2.05 -7.76
CA GLU A 57 -13.36 -2.86 -6.56
C GLU A 57 -13.24 -2.11 -5.23
N ILE A 58 -12.37 -1.11 -5.14
CA ILE A 58 -12.01 -0.41 -3.91
C ILE A 58 -12.34 1.07 -4.10
N SER A 59 -13.61 1.39 -3.84
CA SER A 59 -14.15 2.74 -4.04
C SER A 59 -14.06 3.62 -2.79
N SER A 60 -13.84 2.99 -1.64
CA SER A 60 -13.84 3.65 -0.33
C SER A 60 -12.76 3.09 0.60
N THR A 61 -12.45 3.84 1.65
CA THR A 61 -11.56 3.38 2.72
C THR A 61 -12.11 2.13 3.43
N ASP A 62 -13.44 1.99 3.52
CA ASP A 62 -14.05 0.81 4.14
C ASP A 62 -13.87 -0.45 3.28
N ASP A 63 -14.00 -0.34 1.95
CA ASP A 63 -13.68 -1.43 1.02
C ASP A 63 -12.22 -1.88 1.18
N LEU A 64 -11.31 -0.92 1.32
CA LEU A 64 -9.89 -1.18 1.54
C LEU A 64 -9.65 -1.90 2.87
N LYS A 65 -10.30 -1.45 3.96
CA LYS A 65 -10.21 -2.12 5.27
C LYS A 65 -10.70 -3.55 5.22
N ILE A 66 -11.81 -3.83 4.52
CA ILE A 66 -12.32 -5.19 4.31
C ILE A 66 -11.30 -6.06 3.58
N LYS A 67 -10.66 -5.54 2.53
CA LYS A 67 -9.61 -6.26 1.78
C LYS A 67 -8.34 -6.46 2.62
N ILE A 68 -7.98 -5.49 3.46
CA ILE A 68 -6.86 -5.65 4.41
C ILE A 68 -7.18 -6.78 5.40
N ASP A 69 -8.38 -6.79 5.97
CA ASP A 69 -8.82 -7.80 6.93
C ASP A 69 -8.85 -9.22 6.33
N SER A 70 -9.18 -9.35 5.04
CA SER A 70 -9.17 -10.66 4.35
C SER A 70 -7.76 -11.24 4.18
N LEU A 71 -6.71 -10.40 4.26
CA LEU A 71 -5.31 -10.80 4.11
C LEU A 71 -4.56 -11.04 5.42
N LYS A 72 -5.26 -11.19 6.56
CA LYS A 72 -4.64 -11.44 7.88
C LYS A 72 -3.66 -12.63 7.91
N THR A 73 -3.90 -13.65 7.10
CA THR A 73 -3.06 -14.85 7.00
C THR A 73 -1.99 -14.77 5.92
N SER A 74 -1.93 -13.66 5.15
CA SER A 74 -0.93 -13.43 4.12
C SER A 74 0.48 -13.52 4.68
N ARG A 75 1.38 -14.17 3.93
CA ARG A 75 2.82 -14.21 4.25
C ARG A 75 3.54 -12.91 3.87
N ASN A 76 2.93 -12.09 3.02
CA ASN A 76 3.50 -10.88 2.46
C ASN A 76 3.06 -9.59 3.20
N ARG A 77 2.18 -9.68 4.19
CA ARG A 77 1.67 -8.53 4.98
C ARG A 77 2.74 -7.54 5.47
N LYS A 78 3.87 -8.04 6.01
CA LYS A 78 5.00 -7.18 6.42
C LYS A 78 5.64 -6.45 5.24
N LYS A 79 5.77 -7.13 4.10
CA LYS A 79 6.36 -6.57 2.88
C LYS A 79 5.46 -5.51 2.25
N ILE A 80 4.14 -5.71 2.29
CA ILE A 80 3.14 -4.71 1.86
C ILE A 80 3.32 -3.43 2.67
N ILE A 81 3.30 -3.54 4.01
CA ILE A 81 3.51 -2.38 4.90
C ILE A 81 4.84 -1.69 4.64
N GLN A 82 5.93 -2.46 4.43
CA GLN A 82 7.24 -1.89 4.12
C GLN A 82 7.23 -1.02 2.87
N TYR A 83 6.57 -1.45 1.79
CA TYR A 83 6.46 -0.64 0.58
C TYR A 83 5.65 0.63 0.81
N CYS A 84 4.55 0.57 1.57
CA CYS A 84 3.77 1.77 1.91
C CYS A 84 4.58 2.76 2.75
N ILE A 85 5.38 2.29 3.72
CA ILE A 85 6.29 3.15 4.51
C ILE A 85 7.38 3.76 3.62
N GLN A 86 7.92 3.00 2.66
CA GLN A 86 8.91 3.53 1.71
C GLN A 86 8.29 4.62 0.85
N LEU A 87 7.09 4.39 0.31
CA LEU A 87 6.36 5.37 -0.47
C LEU A 87 6.12 6.65 0.33
N SER A 88 5.62 6.50 1.56
CA SER A 88 5.36 7.64 2.42
C SER A 88 6.64 8.44 2.65
N ARG A 89 7.77 7.80 2.95
CA ARG A 89 9.08 8.49 3.17
C ARG A 89 9.65 9.17 1.92
N MET A 90 9.30 8.71 0.73
CA MET A 90 9.66 9.38 -0.52
C MET A 90 8.85 10.66 -0.71
N ASP A 91 7.75 10.82 0.03
CA ASP A 91 7.01 12.04 0.10
C ASP A 91 7.49 12.97 1.21
N SER A 92 7.61 14.26 0.86
CA SER A 92 8.25 15.26 1.72
C SER A 92 7.32 15.79 2.80
N PHE A 93 6.01 15.51 2.69
CA PHE A 93 4.97 16.11 3.51
C PHE A 93 3.94 15.08 3.97
N ILE A 94 4.40 14.01 4.63
CA ILE A 94 3.45 13.04 5.17
C ILE A 94 2.59 13.67 6.27
N THR A 95 1.28 13.69 6.10
CA THR A 95 0.32 14.06 7.16
C THR A 95 -0.07 12.86 8.01
N TYR A 96 -0.53 13.08 9.26
CA TYR A 96 -0.96 11.99 10.14
C TYR A 96 -2.09 11.14 9.51
N ASP A 97 -2.96 11.76 8.72
CA ASP A 97 -4.10 11.12 8.06
C ASP A 97 -3.68 10.13 6.95
N GLU A 98 -2.51 10.32 6.34
CA GLU A 98 -1.98 9.43 5.30
C GLU A 98 -1.49 8.09 5.83
N VAL A 99 -1.09 8.09 7.10
CA VAL A 99 -0.52 6.92 7.76
C VAL A 99 -1.61 6.06 8.41
N ASP A 100 -2.86 6.55 8.50
CA ASP A 100 -3.96 5.86 9.16
C ASP A 100 -4.22 4.48 8.55
N ILE A 101 -4.16 4.35 7.23
CA ILE A 101 -4.36 3.04 6.58
C ILE A 101 -3.19 2.09 6.84
N ILE A 102 -1.97 2.62 6.97
CA ILE A 102 -0.77 1.84 7.30
C ILE A 102 -0.86 1.36 8.75
N VAL A 103 -1.31 2.23 9.67
CA VAL A 103 -1.53 1.91 11.08
C VAL A 103 -2.63 0.86 11.22
N TYR A 104 -3.75 1.04 10.52
CA TYR A 104 -4.84 0.07 10.50
C TYR A 104 -4.37 -1.30 9.99
N ALA A 105 -3.66 -1.34 8.86
CA ALA A 105 -3.14 -2.60 8.32
C ALA A 105 -2.15 -3.27 9.27
N ALA A 106 -1.30 -2.49 9.94
CA ALA A 106 -0.34 -3.01 10.90
C ALA A 106 -1.02 -3.62 12.13
N ASP A 107 -2.05 -2.97 12.66
CA ASP A 107 -2.85 -3.49 13.77
C ASP A 107 -3.60 -4.77 13.35
N ALA A 108 -4.30 -4.73 12.22
CA ALA A 108 -5.05 -5.87 11.69
C ALA A 108 -4.17 -7.11 11.43
N TRP A 109 -2.90 -6.90 11.09
CA TRP A 109 -1.94 -7.94 10.72
C TRP A 109 -0.95 -8.32 11.83
N ASP A 110 -1.07 -7.71 13.00
CA ASP A 110 -0.15 -7.85 14.14
C ASP A 110 1.32 -7.60 13.72
N VAL A 111 1.55 -6.44 13.09
CA VAL A 111 2.85 -6.00 12.57
C VAL A 111 3.35 -4.81 13.38
N ASN A 112 4.54 -4.94 13.97
CA ASN A 112 5.16 -3.86 14.72
C ASN A 112 5.77 -2.79 13.80
N LEU A 113 5.04 -1.68 13.61
CA LEU A 113 5.51 -0.55 12.79
C LEU A 113 6.81 0.06 13.28
N LYS A 114 7.02 0.18 14.61
CA LYS A 114 8.25 0.76 15.16
C LYS A 114 9.49 -0.03 14.73
N GLU A 115 9.37 -1.36 14.70
CA GLU A 115 10.45 -2.22 14.23
C GLU A 115 10.73 -2.03 12.74
N LEU A 116 9.68 -1.89 11.93
CA LEU A 116 9.81 -1.68 10.48
C LEU A 116 10.39 -0.30 10.14
N MET A 117 10.03 0.74 10.90
CA MET A 117 10.55 2.09 10.71
C MET A 117 12.02 2.21 11.12
N ASN A 118 12.49 1.44 12.10
CA ASN A 118 13.89 1.47 12.52
C ASN A 118 14.84 0.65 11.62
N LYS A 119 14.31 -0.14 10.69
CA LYS A 119 15.09 -1.06 9.82
C LYS A 119 15.26 -0.57 8.38
N GLY A 120 14.82 0.65 8.06
CA GLY A 120 15.01 1.26 6.74
C GLY A 120 15.74 2.57 6.87
#